data_AF-A0A6N8H1M5-F1
#
_entry.id   AF-A0A6N8H1M5-F1
#
_cell.length_a   1.000
_cell.length_b   1.000
_cell.length_c   1.000
_cell.angle_alpha   90.00
_cell.angle_beta   90.00
_cell.angle_gamma   90.00
#
_symmetry.space_group_name_H-M   'P 1'
#
loop_
_entity.id
_entity.type
_entity.pdbx_description
1 polymer ?
#
loop_
_entity_poly.entity_id
_entity_poly.type
_entity_poly.pdbx_seq_one_letter_code
_entity_poly.pdbx_strand_id
1 'polypeptide(L)'
;MLRDHAWKPAVPCLVTIGEIVAWMVPDFFPMVLGKLVGVGSTITNGVYRSPVGADIYSLRISSLLLSPNGFGIGKLTRWIQRYFQILSTDEGPMYNENSYGYLGIMGIIGFLFLILMLLRNWDWKAGRTERPELGDRVWLLSRLNVTALLLTTLAGFGSIIGIFIRFIRGYNRISPYIIFFALLTMGLTAEKRLTQRTGKSRAAFAAVLAVLLVFGFWEQQGLYNPKYESVQETWQQDEDFMAEVESAAGEGAMIFQLPYMKNFENGPQNKMWDYTLLRGPLHSKTLKFSYGAGYGTENDNWYKVTSELEPEAMVAELRAQGMAGIYLDLDGYTEEEQQPTLQALIDAAGCDESDVIISEGGTLCYIPLGKG
;
A
#
# COMPACT_ATOMS: atom_id res chain seq x y z
N MET A 1 4.43 45.00 -16.20
CA MET A 1 5.71 44.77 -15.48
C MET A 1 6.06 43.30 -15.62
N LEU A 2 6.84 42.97 -16.65
CA LEU A 2 7.22 41.61 -17.01
C LEU A 2 8.57 41.27 -16.37
N ARG A 3 8.57 40.16 -15.62
CA ARG A 3 9.64 39.16 -15.50
C ARG A 3 11.06 39.68 -15.33
N ASP A 4 11.54 39.66 -14.09
CA ASP A 4 12.90 39.20 -13.85
C ASP A 4 13.00 37.75 -14.35
N HIS A 5 13.69 37.57 -15.48
CA HIS A 5 14.11 36.26 -16.01
C HIS A 5 15.23 35.63 -15.16
N ALA A 6 15.23 35.87 -13.86
CA ALA A 6 16.16 35.23 -12.96
C ALA A 6 15.66 33.81 -12.73
N TRP A 7 16.26 32.82 -13.39
CA TRP A 7 16.07 31.40 -13.07
C TRP A 7 16.64 31.03 -11.69
N LYS A 8 17.35 31.96 -11.03
CA LYS A 8 17.95 31.78 -9.70
C LYS A 8 17.02 31.19 -8.64
N PRO A 9 15.73 31.58 -8.51
CA PRO A 9 14.81 30.96 -7.56
C PRO A 9 14.42 29.52 -7.92
N ALA A 10 14.53 29.13 -9.20
CA ALA A 10 14.26 27.77 -9.65
C ALA A 10 15.46 26.83 -9.50
N VAL A 11 16.68 27.38 -9.38
CA VAL A 11 17.92 26.59 -9.26
C VAL A 11 17.87 25.62 -8.08
N PRO A 12 17.50 26.03 -6.84
CA PRO A 12 17.39 25.08 -5.72
C PRO A 12 16.40 23.94 -6.00
N CYS A 13 15.23 24.26 -6.58
CA CYS A 13 14.25 23.24 -6.93
C CYS A 13 14.79 22.25 -7.97
N LEU A 14 15.48 22.73 -9.00
CA LEU A 14 16.09 21.88 -10.02
C LEU A 14 17.23 21.03 -9.47
N VAL A 15 18.02 21.57 -8.54
CA VAL A 15 19.06 20.82 -7.83
C VAL A 15 18.42 19.71 -6.99
N THR A 16 17.39 20.01 -6.19
CA THR A 16 16.69 19.00 -5.39
C THR A 16 16.01 17.93 -6.27
N ILE A 17 15.38 18.32 -7.39
CA ILE A 17 14.85 17.35 -8.36
C ILE A 17 15.99 16.49 -8.91
N GLY A 18 17.10 17.10 -9.30
CA GLY A 18 18.29 16.40 -9.80
C GLY A 18 18.88 15.43 -8.77
N GLU A 19 18.95 15.83 -7.49
CA GLU A 19 19.37 14.98 -6.38
C GLU A 19 18.43 13.79 -6.20
N ILE A 20 17.11 14.02 -6.20
CA ILE A 20 16.11 12.93 -6.11
C ILE A 20 16.30 11.96 -7.27
N VAL A 21 16.39 12.45 -8.51
CA VAL A 21 16.59 11.60 -9.69
C VAL A 21 17.92 10.85 -9.62
N ALA A 22 19.00 11.50 -9.17
CA ALA A 22 20.31 10.87 -9.01
C ALA A 22 20.27 9.74 -7.97
N TRP A 23 19.56 9.93 -6.86
CA TRP A 23 19.38 8.89 -5.84
C TRP A 23 18.48 7.73 -6.29
N MET A 24 17.55 7.98 -7.21
CA MET A 24 16.78 6.89 -7.82
C MET A 24 17.64 5.95 -8.69
N VAL A 25 18.78 6.40 -9.21
CA VAL A 25 19.63 5.57 -10.09
C VAL A 25 20.21 4.34 -9.36
N PRO A 26 20.82 4.46 -8.16
CA PRO A 26 21.18 3.31 -7.33
C PRO A 26 20.02 2.36 -7.04
N ASP A 27 18.80 2.87 -6.82
CA ASP A 27 17.63 2.02 -6.55
C ASP A 27 17.28 1.11 -7.73
N PHE A 28 17.58 1.53 -8.96
CA PHE A 28 17.43 0.72 -10.16
C PHE A 28 18.65 -0.15 -10.50
N PHE A 29 19.73 -0.12 -9.69
CA PHE A 29 20.93 -0.90 -9.95
C PHE A 29 20.69 -2.41 -10.09
N PRO A 30 19.86 -3.07 -9.25
CA PRO A 30 19.55 -4.49 -9.43
C PRO A 30 18.88 -4.81 -10.77
N MET A 31 18.07 -3.88 -11.31
CA MET A 31 17.44 -4.02 -12.64
C MET A 31 18.49 -3.99 -13.75
N VAL A 32 19.42 -3.02 -13.67
CA VAL A 32 20.52 -2.88 -14.64
C VAL A 32 21.40 -4.11 -14.60
N LEU A 33 21.76 -4.57 -13.40
CA LEU A 33 22.57 -5.77 -13.21
C LEU A 33 21.88 -7.00 -13.82
N GLY A 34 20.59 -7.22 -13.53
CA GLY A 34 19.81 -8.32 -14.10
C GLY A 34 19.84 -8.34 -15.63
N LYS A 35 19.61 -7.19 -16.27
CA LYS A 35 19.74 -7.07 -17.74
C LYS A 35 21.14 -7.41 -18.24
N LEU A 36 22.19 -6.99 -17.53
CA LEU A 36 23.58 -7.23 -17.92
C LEU A 36 23.98 -8.71 -17.79
N VAL A 37 23.44 -9.42 -16.80
CA VAL A 37 23.74 -10.86 -16.59
C VAL A 37 22.83 -11.80 -17.38
N GLY A 38 21.90 -11.27 -18.19
CA GLY A 38 20.99 -12.07 -19.02
C GLY A 38 19.91 -12.81 -18.24
N VAL A 39 19.83 -12.64 -16.92
CA VAL A 39 18.75 -13.15 -16.08
C VAL A 39 17.63 -12.12 -16.14
N GLY A 40 16.46 -12.49 -16.67
CA GLY A 40 15.30 -11.62 -16.67
C GLY A 40 15.07 -11.08 -15.27
N SER A 41 15.23 -9.76 -15.05
CA SER A 41 15.04 -9.21 -13.72
C SER A 41 13.54 -9.20 -13.41
N THR A 42 13.14 -9.61 -12.20
CA THR A 42 11.84 -9.35 -11.56
C THR A 42 11.31 -7.94 -11.88
N ILE A 43 12.23 -6.99 -11.97
CA ILE A 43 11.96 -5.58 -12.15
C ILE A 43 11.56 -5.24 -13.59
N THR A 44 12.05 -5.91 -14.64
CA THR A 44 11.76 -5.48 -16.03
C THR A 44 10.30 -5.65 -16.46
N ASN A 45 9.61 -6.71 -16.01
CA ASN A 45 8.21 -6.94 -16.34
C ASN A 45 7.25 -6.43 -15.25
N GLY A 46 7.69 -6.40 -13.98
CA GLY A 46 6.91 -5.83 -12.87
C GLY A 46 6.87 -4.29 -12.85
N VAL A 47 7.84 -3.63 -13.51
CA VAL A 47 7.92 -2.16 -13.55
C VAL A 47 7.03 -1.55 -14.64
N TYR A 48 6.69 -2.28 -15.70
CA TYR A 48 5.65 -1.84 -16.65
C TYR A 48 4.26 -2.10 -16.07
N ARG A 49 3.78 -1.14 -15.28
CA ARG A 49 2.44 -1.18 -14.71
C ARG A 49 1.39 -0.68 -15.70
N SER A 50 0.15 -1.10 -15.48
CA SER A 50 -0.99 -0.58 -16.22
C SER A 50 -1.07 0.96 -16.08
N PRO A 51 -1.23 1.73 -17.17
CA PRO A 51 -1.46 3.18 -17.10
C PRO A 51 -2.65 3.55 -16.20
N VAL A 52 -3.64 2.66 -16.11
CA VAL A 52 -4.83 2.82 -15.27
C VAL A 52 -4.49 2.77 -13.78
N GLY A 53 -3.31 2.26 -13.41
CA GLY A 53 -2.82 2.28 -12.02
C GLY A 53 -2.77 3.69 -11.42
N ALA A 54 -2.45 4.71 -12.23
CA ALA A 54 -2.46 6.10 -11.77
C ALA A 54 -3.86 6.56 -11.34
N ASP A 55 -4.91 6.10 -12.03
CA ASP A 55 -6.31 6.38 -11.69
C ASP A 55 -6.81 5.52 -10.53
N ILE A 56 -6.50 4.22 -10.54
CA ILE A 56 -6.87 3.28 -9.46
C ILE A 56 -6.38 3.81 -8.11
N TYR A 57 -5.10 4.21 -8.05
CA TYR A 57 -4.48 4.69 -6.81
C TYR A 57 -4.44 6.22 -6.75
N SER A 58 -5.48 6.87 -7.27
CA SER A 58 -5.69 8.30 -7.15
C SER A 58 -6.26 8.66 -5.78
N LEU A 59 -6.04 9.90 -5.38
CA LEU A 59 -6.54 10.47 -4.16
C LEU A 59 -8.04 10.76 -4.28
N ARG A 60 -8.79 10.42 -3.24
CA ARG A 60 -10.22 10.73 -3.12
C ARG A 60 -10.43 11.81 -2.07
N ILE A 61 -10.99 12.94 -2.47
CA ILE A 61 -11.26 14.07 -1.56
C ILE A 61 -12.23 13.66 -0.45
N SER A 62 -13.25 12.85 -0.74
CA SER A 62 -14.17 12.38 0.29
C SER A 62 -13.47 11.54 1.36
N SER A 63 -12.48 10.70 1.00
CA SER A 63 -11.67 9.96 1.97
C SER A 63 -10.76 10.85 2.83
N LEU A 64 -10.34 12.03 2.32
CA LEU A 64 -9.59 13.00 3.12
C LEU A 64 -10.44 13.66 4.21
N LEU A 65 -11.73 13.87 3.92
CA LEU A 65 -12.63 14.70 4.73
C LEU A 65 -13.57 13.90 5.63
N LEU A 66 -13.99 12.70 5.23
CA LEU A 66 -14.95 11.90 5.98
C LEU A 66 -14.23 11.03 7.01
N SER A 67 -14.47 11.33 8.29
CA SER A 67 -13.96 10.53 9.41
C SER A 67 -14.63 9.15 9.41
N PRO A 68 -13.87 8.04 9.36
CA PRO A 68 -14.48 6.71 9.46
C PRO A 68 -15.18 6.45 10.79
N ASN A 69 -14.84 7.21 11.84
CA ASN A 69 -15.53 7.19 13.14
C ASN A 69 -16.69 8.19 13.24
N GLY A 70 -17.03 8.90 12.16
CA GLY A 70 -18.08 9.91 12.19
C GLY A 70 -17.80 11.05 13.17
N PHE A 71 -16.52 11.39 13.39
CA PHE A 71 -16.06 12.41 14.33
C PHE A 71 -16.50 12.16 15.79
N GLY A 72 -16.78 10.90 16.16
CA GLY A 72 -17.31 10.52 17.49
C GLY A 72 -18.84 10.59 17.60
N ILE A 73 -19.56 10.91 16.52
CA ILE A 73 -21.02 11.00 16.49
C ILE A 73 -21.60 9.73 15.86
N GLY A 74 -22.12 8.80 16.68
CA GLY A 74 -22.54 7.48 16.21
C GLY A 74 -23.56 7.44 15.06
N LYS A 75 -24.45 8.44 14.95
CA LYS A 75 -25.35 8.55 13.78
C LYS A 75 -24.59 8.82 12.49
N LEU A 76 -23.60 9.70 12.54
CA LEU A 76 -22.76 10.06 11.41
C LEU A 76 -21.81 8.91 11.07
N THR A 77 -21.30 8.20 12.06
CA THR A 77 -20.48 6.99 11.87
C THR A 77 -21.22 5.97 11.01
N ARG A 78 -22.47 5.63 11.35
CA ARG A 78 -23.27 4.69 10.56
C ARG A 78 -23.54 5.17 9.14
N TRP A 79 -23.80 6.47 8.97
CA TRP A 79 -24.05 7.05 7.65
C TRP A 79 -22.80 7.01 6.76
N ILE A 80 -21.64 7.40 7.30
CA ILE A 80 -20.35 7.36 6.61
C ILE A 80 -19.93 5.91 6.31
N GLN A 81 -20.09 5.00 7.26
CA GLN A 81 -19.80 3.58 7.05
C GLN A 81 -20.64 2.98 5.94
N ARG A 82 -21.95 3.30 5.88
CA ARG A 82 -22.81 2.89 4.77
C ARG A 82 -22.33 3.45 3.43
N TYR A 83 -21.90 4.71 3.41
CA TYR A 83 -21.34 5.32 2.21
C TYR A 83 -20.05 4.61 1.77
N PHE A 84 -19.13 4.29 2.69
CA PHE A 84 -17.91 3.54 2.39
C PHE A 84 -18.19 2.10 1.93
N GLN A 85 -19.20 1.43 2.50
CA GLN A 85 -19.64 0.11 2.03
C GLN A 85 -20.12 0.18 0.57
N ILE A 86 -20.96 1.17 0.23
CA ILE A 86 -21.43 1.36 -1.16
C ILE A 86 -20.26 1.66 -2.10
N LEU A 87 -19.30 2.49 -1.67
CA LEU A 87 -18.10 2.76 -2.48
C LEU A 87 -17.29 1.49 -2.72
N SER A 88 -17.10 0.65 -1.69
CA SER A 88 -16.38 -0.62 -1.84
C SER A 88 -17.08 -1.60 -2.78
N THR A 89 -18.41 -1.61 -2.82
CA THR A 89 -19.17 -2.51 -3.71
C THR A 89 -19.24 -1.99 -5.13
N ASP A 90 -19.48 -0.69 -5.31
CA ASP A 90 -19.84 -0.12 -6.61
C ASP A 90 -18.62 0.31 -7.42
N GLU A 91 -17.56 0.79 -6.76
CA GLU A 91 -16.35 1.27 -7.44
C GLU A 91 -15.20 0.25 -7.43
N GLY A 92 -15.39 -0.87 -6.73
CA GLY A 92 -14.49 -2.01 -6.67
C GLY A 92 -13.02 -1.59 -6.49
N PRO A 93 -12.14 -1.84 -7.48
CA PRO A 93 -10.71 -1.59 -7.36
C PRO A 93 -10.34 -0.11 -7.15
N MET A 94 -11.22 0.84 -7.48
CA MET A 94 -10.99 2.29 -7.32
C MET A 94 -11.09 2.75 -5.85
N TYR A 95 -11.67 1.93 -4.98
CA TYR A 95 -11.70 2.16 -3.54
C TYR A 95 -10.72 1.20 -2.86
N ASN A 96 -9.53 1.71 -2.52
CA ASN A 96 -8.38 0.90 -2.10
C ASN A 96 -7.59 1.60 -0.96
N GLU A 97 -6.26 1.67 -1.03
CA GLU A 97 -5.43 2.42 -0.09
C GLU A 97 -5.78 3.92 -0.01
N ASN A 98 -6.51 4.48 -0.99
CA ASN A 98 -7.02 5.84 -0.91
C ASN A 98 -8.08 6.07 0.19
N SER A 99 -8.63 5.01 0.79
CA SER A 99 -9.55 5.06 1.93
C SER A 99 -8.88 5.48 3.24
N TYR A 100 -7.58 5.22 3.40
CA TYR A 100 -6.82 5.52 4.62
C TYR A 100 -6.29 6.97 4.68
N GLY A 101 -6.68 7.82 3.72
CA GLY A 101 -6.16 9.18 3.59
C GLY A 101 -6.74 10.22 4.55
N TYR A 102 -7.53 9.83 5.55
CA TYR A 102 -8.24 10.75 6.43
C TYR A 102 -7.30 11.75 7.12
N LEU A 103 -7.56 13.06 6.96
CA LEU A 103 -6.65 14.12 7.44
C LEU A 103 -6.78 14.43 8.94
N GLY A 104 -7.77 13.88 9.64
CA GLY A 104 -8.15 14.36 10.98
C GLY A 104 -8.87 15.69 10.95
N ILE A 105 -9.67 15.96 11.98
CA ILE A 105 -10.44 17.21 12.05
C ILE A 105 -9.56 18.47 11.96
N MET A 106 -8.37 18.46 12.57
CA MET A 106 -7.43 19.57 12.52
C MET A 106 -6.82 19.75 11.12
N GLY A 107 -6.49 18.63 10.45
CA GLY A 107 -6.04 18.64 9.07
C GLY A 107 -7.13 19.15 8.12
N ILE A 108 -8.38 18.76 8.33
CA ILE A 108 -9.53 19.24 7.55
C ILE A 108 -9.72 20.75 7.68
N ILE A 109 -9.69 21.28 8.91
CA ILE A 109 -9.82 22.72 9.14
C ILE A 109 -8.69 23.47 8.43
N GLY A 110 -7.45 23.03 8.60
CA GLY A 110 -6.29 23.64 7.91
C GLY A 110 -6.39 23.54 6.39
N PHE A 111 -6.82 22.39 5.88
CA PHE A 111 -7.01 22.13 4.46
C PHE A 111 -8.06 23.05 3.84
N LEU A 112 -9.25 23.15 4.44
CA LEU A 112 -10.32 24.06 4.00
C LEU A 112 -9.89 25.52 4.12
N PHE A 113 -9.19 25.89 5.19
CA PHE A 113 -8.62 27.23 5.34
C PHE A 113 -7.65 27.57 4.21
N LEU A 114 -6.78 26.63 3.81
CA LEU A 114 -5.86 26.81 2.69
C LEU A 114 -6.59 26.99 1.35
N ILE A 115 -7.69 26.25 1.11
CA ILE A 115 -8.53 26.44 -0.08
C ILE A 115 -9.16 27.84 -0.08
N LEU A 116 -9.72 28.28 1.05
CA LEU A 116 -10.32 29.61 1.16
C LEU A 116 -9.29 30.74 0.98
N MET A 117 -8.05 30.54 1.44
CA MET A 117 -6.97 31.51 1.25
C MET A 117 -6.52 31.64 -0.21
N LEU A 118 -6.76 30.63 -1.05
CA LEU A 118 -6.51 30.74 -2.50
C LEU A 118 -7.46 31.74 -3.17
N LEU A 119 -8.70 31.84 -2.70
CA LEU A 119 -9.70 32.77 -3.26
C LEU A 119 -9.41 34.23 -2.92
N ARG A 120 -8.48 34.48 -1.99
CA ARG A 120 -8.08 35.82 -1.59
C ARG A 120 -6.93 36.29 -2.46
N ASN A 121 -7.09 37.46 -3.08
CA ASN A 121 -5.97 38.16 -3.71
C ASN A 121 -4.95 38.55 -2.63
N TRP A 122 -3.83 37.83 -2.61
CA TRP A 122 -2.69 38.15 -1.76
C TRP A 122 -1.57 38.71 -2.64
N ASP A 123 -1.19 39.95 -2.37
CA ASP A 123 -0.02 40.54 -2.98
C ASP A 123 1.23 39.88 -2.38
N TRP A 124 1.79 38.92 -3.10
CA TRP A 124 3.02 38.23 -2.72
C TRP A 124 4.15 39.24 -2.55
N LYS A 125 4.64 39.41 -1.31
CA LYS A 125 5.72 40.35 -1.00
C LYS A 125 7.10 39.70 -0.97
N ALA A 126 7.20 38.37 -1.08
CA ALA A 126 8.48 37.69 -1.00
C ALA A 126 9.37 38.09 -2.19
N GLY A 127 10.52 38.69 -1.87
CA GLY A 127 11.41 39.40 -2.80
C GLY A 127 11.54 40.90 -2.50
N ARG A 128 10.63 41.49 -1.70
CA ARG A 128 10.72 42.89 -1.22
C ARG A 128 11.11 43.04 0.25
N THR A 129 11.04 41.97 1.04
CA THR A 129 11.42 41.92 2.46
C THR A 129 12.48 40.85 2.70
N GLU A 130 13.42 41.07 3.63
CA GLU A 130 14.47 40.09 4.00
C GLU A 130 13.90 38.84 4.68
N ARG A 131 12.69 38.92 5.27
CA ARG A 131 12.00 37.78 5.92
C ARG A 131 10.58 37.61 5.35
N PRO A 132 10.17 36.39 4.96
CA PRO A 132 8.82 36.13 4.45
C PRO A 132 7.79 36.27 5.57
N GLU A 133 6.72 37.03 5.30
CA GLU A 133 5.60 37.22 6.24
C GLU A 133 4.77 35.93 6.36
N LEU A 134 3.98 35.81 7.44
CA LEU A 134 3.06 34.66 7.59
C LEU A 134 2.12 34.51 6.38
N GLY A 135 1.61 35.62 5.85
CA GLY A 135 0.69 35.58 4.72
C GLY A 135 1.33 35.02 3.46
N ASP A 136 2.60 35.36 3.19
CA ASP A 136 3.35 34.77 2.08
C ASP A 136 3.52 33.24 2.26
N ARG A 137 3.86 32.80 3.49
CA ARG A 137 3.98 31.35 3.78
C ARG A 137 2.66 30.61 3.59
N VAL A 138 1.57 31.14 4.14
CA VAL A 138 0.22 30.53 4.01
C VAL A 138 -0.20 30.50 2.54
N TRP A 139 0.06 31.56 1.79
CA TRP A 139 -0.29 31.59 0.36
C TRP A 139 0.52 30.59 -0.47
N LEU A 140 1.79 30.38 -0.16
CA LEU A 140 2.59 29.31 -0.77
C LEU A 140 2.00 27.92 -0.45
N LEU A 141 1.68 27.67 0.83
CA LEU A 141 1.09 26.40 1.27
C LEU A 141 -0.28 26.17 0.60
N SER A 142 -1.08 27.21 0.39
CA SER A 142 -2.35 27.13 -0.36
C SER A 142 -2.13 26.65 -1.80
N ARG A 143 -1.11 27.19 -2.48
CA ARG A 143 -0.79 26.79 -3.86
C ARG A 143 -0.28 25.35 -3.91
N LEU A 144 0.62 24.97 -3.01
CA LEU A 144 1.12 23.61 -2.92
C LEU A 144 0.00 22.61 -2.64
N ASN A 145 -0.92 22.95 -1.73
CA ASN A 145 -2.07 22.11 -1.41
C ASN A 145 -3.00 21.90 -2.62
N VAL A 146 -3.32 22.96 -3.37
CA VAL A 146 -4.18 22.85 -4.56
C VAL A 146 -3.47 22.14 -5.71
N THR A 147 -2.18 22.40 -5.93
CA THR A 147 -1.39 21.66 -6.92
C THR A 147 -1.32 20.18 -6.58
N ALA A 148 -1.15 19.82 -5.30
CA ALA A 148 -1.19 18.44 -4.84
C ALA A 148 -2.55 17.80 -5.13
N LEU A 149 -3.67 18.49 -4.88
CA LEU A 149 -5.00 17.98 -5.24
C LEU A 149 -5.13 17.77 -6.75
N LEU A 150 -4.83 18.79 -7.57
CA LEU A 150 -4.96 18.70 -9.03
C LEU A 150 -4.08 17.60 -9.64
N LEU A 151 -2.92 17.33 -9.04
CA LEU A 151 -2.05 16.24 -9.44
C LEU A 151 -2.65 14.88 -9.08
N THR A 152 -3.29 14.76 -7.92
CA THR A 152 -3.55 13.46 -7.29
C THR A 152 -4.98 12.98 -7.36
N THR A 153 -5.95 13.87 -7.57
CA THR A 153 -7.36 13.51 -7.64
C THR A 153 -7.65 12.56 -8.79
N LEU A 154 -8.70 11.75 -8.64
CA LEU A 154 -9.20 10.89 -9.70
C LEU A 154 -9.45 11.69 -10.99
N ALA A 155 -8.97 11.18 -12.13
CA ALA A 155 -8.92 11.90 -13.41
C ALA A 155 -8.17 13.25 -13.39
N GLY A 156 -7.20 13.42 -12.48
CA GLY A 156 -6.33 14.60 -12.38
C GLY A 156 -5.10 14.56 -13.30
N PHE A 157 -4.17 15.50 -13.12
CA PHE A 157 -2.96 15.55 -13.96
C PHE A 157 -2.06 14.31 -13.81
N GLY A 158 -2.11 13.63 -12.66
CA GLY A 158 -1.35 12.39 -12.42
C GLY A 158 -1.74 11.25 -13.34
N SER A 159 -3.01 11.17 -13.75
CA SER A 159 -3.45 10.14 -14.70
C SER A 159 -2.91 10.38 -16.10
N ILE A 160 -2.90 11.63 -16.55
CA ILE A 160 -2.28 12.06 -17.82
C ILE A 160 -0.78 11.75 -17.79
N ILE A 161 -0.09 12.06 -16.70
CA ILE A 161 1.33 11.72 -16.54
C ILE A 161 1.53 10.20 -16.56
N GLY A 162 0.64 9.43 -15.94
CA GLY A 162 0.68 7.96 -15.90
C GLY A 162 0.60 7.28 -17.27
N ILE A 163 0.01 7.94 -18.28
CA ILE A 163 0.02 7.47 -19.67
C ILE A 163 1.45 7.39 -20.22
N PHE A 164 2.27 8.39 -19.92
CA PHE A 164 3.65 8.52 -20.40
C PHE A 164 4.66 7.86 -19.45
N ILE A 165 4.46 7.99 -18.14
CA ILE A 165 5.35 7.51 -17.08
C ILE A 165 4.64 6.44 -16.26
N ARG A 166 4.77 5.19 -16.68
CA ARG A 166 4.05 4.04 -16.09
C ARG A 166 4.63 3.54 -14.76
N PHE A 167 5.71 4.17 -14.27
CA PHE A 167 6.38 3.79 -13.03
C PHE A 167 5.77 4.46 -11.79
N ILE A 168 5.12 5.61 -11.98
CA ILE A 168 4.58 6.42 -10.88
C ILE A 168 3.10 6.05 -10.69
N ARG A 169 2.85 5.25 -9.65
CA ARG A 169 1.53 4.87 -9.14
C ARG A 169 1.39 5.38 -7.69
N GLY A 170 0.18 5.43 -7.14
CA GLY A 170 0.00 5.73 -5.72
C GLY A 170 -0.06 7.23 -5.43
N TYR A 171 -0.75 8.00 -6.27
CA TYR A 171 -0.90 9.44 -6.08
C TYR A 171 -1.63 9.80 -4.78
N ASN A 172 -2.47 8.90 -4.26
CA ASN A 172 -3.06 9.00 -2.92
C ASN A 172 -2.01 9.12 -1.79
N ARG A 173 -0.79 8.63 -1.98
CA ARG A 173 0.31 8.72 -0.99
C ARG A 173 0.87 10.13 -0.81
N ILE A 174 0.34 11.12 -1.53
CA ILE A 174 0.61 12.54 -1.29
C ILE A 174 -0.21 13.08 -0.11
N SER A 175 -1.23 12.37 0.39
CA SER A 175 -2.04 12.80 1.54
C SER A 175 -1.23 13.19 2.80
N PRO A 176 -0.08 12.58 3.16
CA PRO A 176 0.77 13.02 4.28
C PRO A 176 1.38 14.41 4.06
N TYR A 177 1.65 14.81 2.80
CA TYR A 177 2.12 16.16 2.48
C TYR A 177 0.97 17.17 2.59
N ILE A 178 -0.24 16.79 2.15
CA ILE A 178 -1.45 17.62 2.27
C ILE A 178 -1.75 17.92 3.75
N ILE A 179 -1.76 16.89 4.60
CA ILE A 179 -1.96 17.08 6.05
C ILE A 179 -0.82 17.91 6.66
N PHE A 180 0.42 17.70 6.24
CA PHE A 180 1.54 18.52 6.69
C PHE A 180 1.35 20.01 6.37
N PHE A 181 0.95 20.35 5.13
CA PHE A 181 0.67 21.75 4.76
C PHE A 181 -0.46 22.34 5.60
N ALA A 182 -1.52 21.57 5.84
CA ALA A 182 -2.66 21.98 6.67
C ALA A 182 -2.25 22.22 8.13
N LEU A 183 -1.55 21.27 8.76
CA LEU A 183 -1.10 21.36 10.15
C LEU A 183 -0.06 22.45 10.34
N LEU A 184 0.88 22.62 9.41
CA LEU A 184 1.86 23.70 9.44
C LEU A 184 1.16 25.06 9.39
N THR A 185 0.15 25.21 8.55
CA THR A 185 -0.65 26.45 8.46
C THR A 185 -1.39 26.75 9.76
N MET A 186 -2.00 25.73 10.36
CA MET A 186 -2.67 25.84 11.65
C MET A 186 -1.68 26.23 12.75
N GLY A 187 -0.51 25.58 12.80
CA GLY A 187 0.56 25.85 13.77
C GLY A 187 1.10 27.28 13.67
N LEU A 188 1.49 27.71 12.47
CA LEU A 188 2.01 29.07 12.24
C LEU A 188 0.96 30.16 12.57
N THR A 189 -0.31 29.90 12.24
CA THR A 189 -1.41 30.83 12.55
C THR A 189 -1.68 30.88 14.05
N ALA A 190 -1.67 29.72 14.73
CA ALA A 190 -1.83 29.62 16.17
C ALA A 190 -0.70 30.31 16.93
N GLU A 191 0.55 30.09 16.51
CA GLU A 191 1.75 30.73 17.08
C GLU A 191 1.65 32.26 17.00
N LYS A 192 1.33 32.81 15.82
CA LYS A 192 1.14 34.26 15.65
C LYS A 192 0.02 34.80 16.54
N ARG A 193 -1.12 34.09 16.64
CA ARG A 193 -2.23 34.51 17.50
C ARG A 193 -1.88 34.43 18.98
N LEU A 194 -1.07 33.46 19.39
CA LEU A 194 -0.64 33.28 20.77
C LEU A 194 0.35 34.37 21.21
N THR A 195 1.27 34.76 20.32
CA THR A 195 2.24 35.85 20.58
C THR A 195 1.58 37.23 20.60
N GLN A 196 0.48 37.42 19.87
CA GLN A 196 -0.31 38.67 19.87
C GLN A 196 -1.23 38.82 21.08
N ARG A 197 -1.53 37.73 21.82
CA ARG A 197 -2.41 37.76 22.99
C ARG A 197 -1.61 37.79 24.29
N THR A 198 -2.15 38.44 25.31
CA THR A 198 -1.54 38.51 26.65
C THR A 198 -2.54 38.13 27.76
N GLY A 199 -2.02 37.79 28.94
CA GLY A 199 -2.82 37.49 30.14
C GLY A 199 -3.86 36.38 29.97
N LYS A 200 -5.07 36.60 30.50
CA LYS A 200 -6.17 35.62 30.50
C LYS A 200 -6.61 35.19 29.10
N SER A 201 -6.55 36.09 28.10
CA SER A 201 -6.92 35.77 26.70
C SER A 201 -5.95 34.79 26.05
N ARG A 202 -4.65 34.91 26.37
CA ARG A 202 -3.63 33.95 25.92
C ARG A 202 -3.84 32.58 26.57
N ALA A 203 -4.09 32.55 27.88
CA ALA A 203 -4.37 31.30 28.60
C ALA A 203 -5.62 30.59 28.09
N ALA A 204 -6.73 31.32 27.89
CA ALA A 204 -7.96 30.77 27.33
C ALA A 204 -7.74 30.22 25.90
N PHE A 205 -6.99 30.94 25.05
CA PHE A 205 -6.68 30.46 23.70
C PHE A 205 -5.80 29.20 23.72
N ALA A 206 -4.78 29.16 24.58
CA ALA A 206 -3.94 27.98 24.75
C ALA A 206 -4.74 26.77 25.24
N ALA A 207 -5.67 26.97 26.17
CA ALA A 207 -6.57 25.91 26.64
C ALA A 207 -7.46 25.37 25.51
N VAL A 208 -8.01 26.24 24.67
CA VAL A 208 -8.78 25.82 23.49
C VAL A 208 -7.91 25.01 22.52
N LEU A 209 -6.67 25.44 22.25
CA LEU A 209 -5.74 24.70 21.40
C LEU A 209 -5.41 23.32 21.99
N ALA A 210 -5.19 23.24 23.31
CA ALA A 210 -4.93 21.98 24.00
C ALA A 210 -6.13 21.02 23.88
N VAL A 211 -7.36 21.51 24.10
CA VAL A 211 -8.58 20.73 23.92
C VAL A 211 -8.71 20.23 22.48
N LEU A 212 -8.46 21.08 21.48
CA LEU A 212 -8.51 20.69 20.07
C LEU A 212 -7.46 19.64 19.71
N LEU A 213 -6.25 19.73 20.28
CA LEU A 213 -5.21 18.72 20.07
C LEU A 213 -5.57 17.38 20.70
N VAL A 214 -6.05 17.38 21.95
CA VAL A 214 -6.50 16.15 22.64
C VAL A 214 -7.68 15.52 21.90
N PHE A 215 -8.66 16.33 21.50
CA PHE A 215 -9.80 15.86 20.73
C PHE A 215 -9.39 15.31 19.36
N GLY A 216 -8.54 16.03 18.62
CA GLY A 216 -8.04 15.58 17.31
C GLY A 216 -7.24 14.29 17.40
N PHE A 217 -6.41 14.14 18.44
CA PHE A 217 -5.69 12.90 18.70
C PHE A 217 -6.65 11.75 19.03
N TRP A 218 -7.61 11.95 19.94
CA TRP A 218 -8.60 10.93 20.28
C TRP A 218 -9.45 10.51 19.07
N GLU A 219 -9.89 11.47 18.26
CA GLU A 219 -10.71 11.24 17.07
C GLU A 219 -9.98 10.39 16.02
N GLN A 220 -8.69 10.66 15.80
CA GLN A 220 -7.84 9.86 14.91
C GLN A 220 -7.48 8.49 15.49
N GLN A 221 -7.20 8.38 16.79
CA GLN A 221 -6.80 7.12 17.43
C GLN A 221 -7.91 6.09 17.46
N GLY A 222 -9.17 6.51 17.56
CA GLY A 222 -10.30 5.59 17.50
C GLY A 222 -10.38 4.79 16.19
N LEU A 223 -9.58 5.14 15.17
CA LEU A 223 -9.54 4.46 13.86
C LEU A 223 -8.59 3.26 13.83
N TYR A 224 -7.64 3.20 14.77
CA TYR A 224 -6.58 2.20 14.75
C TYR A 224 -6.67 1.30 15.99
N ASN A 225 -7.46 0.23 15.86
CA ASN A 225 -7.45 -0.89 16.81
C ASN A 225 -7.05 -2.17 16.07
N PRO A 226 -5.75 -2.38 15.78
CA PRO A 226 -5.29 -3.63 15.19
C PRO A 226 -5.70 -4.80 16.07
N LYS A 227 -6.13 -5.90 15.43
CA LYS A 227 -6.42 -7.13 16.14
C LYS A 227 -5.12 -7.86 16.47
N TYR A 228 -4.33 -7.29 17.40
CA TYR A 228 -3.01 -7.80 17.74
C TYR A 228 -3.03 -9.27 18.12
N GLU A 229 -4.01 -9.69 18.93
CA GLU A 229 -4.18 -11.08 19.35
C GLU A 229 -4.39 -12.02 18.15
N SER A 230 -5.30 -11.70 17.23
CA SER A 230 -5.52 -12.57 16.06
C SER A 230 -4.32 -12.59 15.12
N VAL A 231 -3.60 -11.47 14.97
CA VAL A 231 -2.38 -11.43 14.16
C VAL A 231 -1.30 -12.30 14.77
N GLN A 232 -1.14 -12.26 16.10
CA GLN A 232 -0.18 -13.08 16.81
C GLN A 232 -0.54 -14.57 16.75
N GLU A 233 -1.82 -14.90 16.88
CA GLU A 233 -2.33 -16.27 16.76
C GLU A 233 -2.02 -16.85 15.37
N THR A 234 -2.38 -16.12 14.30
CA THR A 234 -2.06 -16.53 12.93
C THR A 234 -0.55 -16.66 12.69
N TRP A 235 0.26 -15.74 13.24
CA TRP A 235 1.72 -15.82 13.13
C TRP A 235 2.27 -17.10 13.79
N GLN A 236 1.74 -17.49 14.96
CA GLN A 236 2.16 -18.71 15.64
C GLN A 236 1.71 -19.96 14.88
N GLN A 237 0.49 -19.95 14.35
CA GLN A 237 -0.04 -21.05 13.53
C GLN A 237 0.79 -21.27 12.26
N ASP A 238 1.18 -20.19 11.59
CA ASP A 238 2.04 -20.24 10.40
C ASP A 238 3.46 -20.75 10.78
N GLU A 239 3.98 -20.37 11.94
CA GLU A 239 5.28 -20.87 12.46
C GLU A 239 5.23 -22.37 12.75
N ASP A 240 4.22 -22.83 13.49
CA ASP A 240 4.08 -24.24 13.88
C ASP A 240 3.85 -25.13 12.66
N PHE A 241 2.97 -24.70 11.74
CA PHE A 241 2.74 -25.38 10.47
C PHE A 241 4.04 -25.50 9.65
N MET A 242 4.78 -24.40 9.48
CA MET A 242 6.01 -24.44 8.70
C MET A 242 7.13 -25.24 9.37
N ALA A 243 7.17 -25.33 10.70
CA ALA A 243 8.10 -26.19 11.41
C ALA A 243 7.83 -27.68 11.13
N GLU A 244 6.57 -28.10 11.11
CA GLU A 244 6.19 -29.47 10.74
C GLU A 244 6.51 -29.78 9.28
N VAL A 245 6.19 -28.85 8.36
CA VAL A 245 6.50 -28.99 6.93
C VAL A 245 8.01 -29.09 6.69
N GLU A 246 8.82 -28.27 7.35
CA GLU A 246 10.28 -28.31 7.23
C GLU A 246 10.86 -29.63 7.76
N SER A 247 10.31 -30.16 8.85
CA SER A 247 10.68 -31.48 9.37
C SER A 247 10.30 -32.62 8.42
N ALA A 248 9.14 -32.54 7.76
CA ALA A 248 8.65 -33.58 6.86
C ALA A 248 9.34 -33.56 5.48
N ALA A 249 9.56 -32.38 4.91
CA ALA A 249 10.16 -32.20 3.59
C ALA A 249 11.68 -32.44 3.59
N GLY A 250 12.34 -32.10 4.70
CA GLY A 250 13.79 -32.18 4.86
C GLY A 250 14.54 -30.93 4.40
N GLU A 251 15.79 -30.82 4.84
CA GLU A 251 16.62 -29.62 4.64
C GLU A 251 16.83 -29.30 3.15
N GLY A 252 16.59 -28.03 2.78
CA GLY A 252 16.85 -27.55 1.42
C GLY A 252 15.84 -28.00 0.37
N ALA A 253 14.76 -28.68 0.77
CA ALA A 253 13.72 -29.17 -0.11
C ALA A 253 12.99 -28.03 -0.85
N MET A 254 12.55 -28.32 -2.07
CA MET A 254 11.80 -27.39 -2.91
C MET A 254 10.30 -27.68 -2.79
N ILE A 255 9.52 -26.66 -2.44
CA ILE A 255 8.08 -26.75 -2.23
C ILE A 255 7.36 -25.95 -3.32
N PHE A 256 6.40 -26.58 -3.97
CA PHE A 256 5.56 -25.96 -4.98
C PHE A 256 4.33 -25.33 -4.32
N GLN A 257 4.02 -24.07 -4.61
CA GLN A 257 2.94 -23.35 -3.94
C GLN A 257 1.70 -23.17 -4.82
N LEU A 258 0.52 -23.47 -4.31
CA LEU A 258 -0.77 -23.31 -5.00
C LEU A 258 -1.73 -22.41 -4.20
N PRO A 259 -2.63 -21.68 -4.88
CA PRO A 259 -2.71 -21.50 -6.33
C PRO A 259 -1.58 -20.62 -6.88
N TYR A 260 -1.40 -20.56 -8.20
CA TYR A 260 -0.46 -19.61 -8.81
C TYR A 260 -0.87 -18.17 -8.51
N MET A 261 0.09 -17.39 -8.01
CA MET A 261 -0.03 -15.95 -7.83
C MET A 261 1.11 -15.25 -8.56
N LYS A 262 0.78 -14.21 -9.33
CA LYS A 262 1.77 -13.33 -9.94
C LYS A 262 2.58 -12.61 -8.87
N ASN A 263 3.91 -12.56 -9.03
CA ASN A 263 4.77 -11.75 -8.18
C ASN A 263 5.32 -10.51 -8.92
N PHE A 264 5.06 -9.25 -8.54
CA PHE A 264 4.27 -8.70 -7.43
C PHE A 264 2.92 -8.17 -7.94
N GLU A 265 2.02 -7.79 -7.02
CA GLU A 265 0.75 -7.09 -7.29
C GLU A 265 -0.26 -7.96 -8.08
N ASN A 266 -0.45 -9.23 -7.70
CA ASN A 266 -1.51 -10.07 -8.29
C ASN A 266 -2.91 -9.54 -7.96
N GLY A 267 -3.05 -8.94 -6.77
CA GLY A 267 -4.34 -8.71 -6.14
C GLY A 267 -4.86 -9.97 -5.43
N PRO A 268 -5.93 -9.84 -4.63
CA PRO A 268 -6.51 -10.97 -3.92
C PRO A 268 -7.14 -11.97 -4.89
N GLN A 269 -7.11 -13.24 -4.53
CA GLN A 269 -7.78 -14.33 -5.23
C GLN A 269 -8.69 -15.05 -4.25
N ASN A 270 -10.00 -15.05 -4.52
CA ASN A 270 -11.02 -15.54 -3.60
C ASN A 270 -10.85 -14.92 -2.19
N LYS A 271 -10.54 -15.70 -1.16
CA LYS A 271 -10.27 -15.24 0.21
C LYS A 271 -8.77 -15.01 0.47
N MET A 272 -7.90 -15.49 -0.41
CA MET A 272 -6.46 -15.34 -0.29
C MET A 272 -6.02 -13.94 -0.68
N TRP A 273 -5.39 -13.24 0.26
CA TRP A 273 -4.86 -11.91 0.04
C TRP A 273 -3.56 -11.95 -0.78
N ASP A 274 -3.27 -10.83 -1.45
CA ASP A 274 -1.99 -10.69 -2.16
C ASP A 274 -0.81 -10.91 -1.20
N TYR A 275 0.28 -11.51 -1.71
CA TYR A 275 1.48 -11.88 -0.95
C TYR A 275 1.32 -12.92 0.16
N THR A 276 0.14 -13.55 0.34
CA THR A 276 -0.06 -14.58 1.38
C THR A 276 0.91 -15.76 1.23
N LEU A 277 1.27 -16.12 0.00
CA LEU A 277 2.26 -17.17 -0.28
C LEU A 277 3.70 -16.83 0.19
N LEU A 278 3.99 -15.59 0.65
CA LEU A 278 5.25 -15.28 1.33
C LEU A 278 5.31 -15.80 2.77
N ARG A 279 4.19 -16.22 3.37
CA ARG A 279 4.18 -16.74 4.75
C ARG A 279 5.11 -17.94 4.92
N GLY A 280 5.04 -18.93 4.03
CA GLY A 280 5.96 -20.07 4.04
C GLY A 280 7.44 -19.67 4.05
N PRO A 281 7.92 -18.88 3.07
CA PRO A 281 9.27 -18.33 3.06
C PRO A 281 9.66 -17.47 4.28
N LEU A 282 8.71 -16.80 4.94
CA LEU A 282 8.99 -15.98 6.12
C LEU A 282 9.24 -16.81 7.39
N HIS A 283 8.62 -17.99 7.48
CA HIS A 283 8.73 -18.88 8.65
C HIS A 283 9.76 -20.01 8.45
N SER A 284 10.04 -20.41 7.20
CA SER A 284 11.05 -21.44 6.93
C SER A 284 12.48 -20.91 6.99
N LYS A 285 13.41 -21.77 7.42
CA LYS A 285 14.85 -21.47 7.48
C LYS A 285 15.62 -22.10 6.32
N THR A 286 15.13 -23.21 5.77
CA THR A 286 15.89 -24.03 4.83
C THR A 286 15.16 -24.35 3.54
N LEU A 287 13.82 -24.32 3.53
CA LEU A 287 13.02 -24.67 2.36
C LEU A 287 13.13 -23.60 1.27
N LYS A 288 12.92 -24.05 0.04
CA LYS A 288 12.85 -23.20 -1.16
C LYS A 288 11.46 -23.29 -1.75
N PHE A 289 11.00 -22.21 -2.35
CA PHE A 289 9.60 -22.08 -2.75
C PHE A 289 9.46 -21.60 -4.20
N SER A 290 8.37 -21.99 -4.87
CA SER A 290 8.08 -21.57 -6.24
C SER A 290 7.58 -20.12 -6.34
N TYR A 291 6.82 -19.61 -5.36
CA TYR A 291 6.38 -18.22 -5.34
C TYR A 291 7.55 -17.26 -5.07
N GLY A 292 7.45 -16.04 -5.61
CA GLY A 292 8.52 -15.04 -5.52
C GLY A 292 9.45 -15.01 -6.74
N ALA A 293 9.27 -15.92 -7.70
CA ALA A 293 9.91 -15.81 -9.01
C ALA A 293 9.59 -14.46 -9.69
N GLY A 294 10.49 -13.97 -10.54
CA GLY A 294 10.26 -12.72 -11.24
C GLY A 294 9.18 -12.85 -12.30
N TYR A 295 8.17 -11.96 -12.27
CA TYR A 295 7.10 -12.01 -13.26
C TYR A 295 7.62 -12.06 -14.70
N GLY A 296 7.09 -13.00 -15.48
CA GLY A 296 7.45 -13.24 -16.87
C GLY A 296 8.87 -13.79 -17.09
N THR A 297 9.56 -14.21 -16.03
CA THR A 297 10.77 -15.03 -16.16
C THR A 297 10.41 -16.47 -16.51
N GLU A 298 11.40 -17.26 -16.91
CA GLU A 298 11.22 -18.69 -17.20
C GLU A 298 10.62 -19.44 -16.00
N ASN A 299 11.12 -19.18 -14.80
CA ASN A 299 10.61 -19.81 -13.57
C ASN A 299 9.15 -19.43 -13.27
N ASP A 300 8.76 -18.17 -13.50
CA ASP A 300 7.38 -17.72 -13.32
C ASP A 300 6.44 -18.33 -14.37
N ASN A 301 6.88 -18.41 -15.62
CA ASN A 301 6.10 -19.05 -16.68
C ASN A 301 5.94 -20.56 -16.44
N TRP A 302 7.01 -21.25 -16.02
CA TRP A 302 6.93 -22.66 -15.61
C TRP A 302 5.99 -22.82 -14.42
N TYR A 303 6.13 -22.00 -13.38
CA TYR A 303 5.26 -22.02 -12.21
C TYR A 303 3.77 -21.87 -12.60
N LYS A 304 3.46 -20.87 -13.44
CA LYS A 304 2.11 -20.64 -13.93
C LYS A 304 1.58 -21.85 -14.71
N VAL A 305 2.30 -22.31 -15.73
CA VAL A 305 1.85 -23.40 -16.61
C VAL A 305 1.67 -24.69 -15.80
N THR A 306 2.60 -25.01 -14.91
CA THR A 306 2.51 -26.20 -14.06
C THR A 306 1.30 -26.14 -13.12
N SER A 307 0.94 -24.95 -12.60
CA SER A 307 -0.24 -24.79 -11.75
C SER A 307 -1.59 -24.98 -12.46
N GLU A 308 -1.60 -24.86 -13.79
CA GLU A 308 -2.79 -25.02 -14.63
C GLU A 308 -2.95 -26.45 -15.18
N LEU A 309 -2.00 -27.35 -14.87
CA LEU A 309 -2.08 -28.77 -15.26
C LEU A 309 -3.12 -29.52 -14.43
N GLU A 310 -3.69 -30.57 -15.02
CA GLU A 310 -4.48 -31.55 -14.27
C GLU A 310 -3.63 -32.22 -13.17
N PRO A 311 -4.21 -32.58 -12.01
CA PRO A 311 -3.48 -33.02 -10.83
C PRO A 311 -2.42 -34.10 -11.08
N GLU A 312 -2.71 -35.15 -11.84
CA GLU A 312 -1.77 -36.23 -12.12
C GLU A 312 -0.58 -35.76 -12.98
N ALA A 313 -0.86 -34.90 -13.98
CA ALA A 313 0.17 -34.33 -14.83
C ALA A 313 1.04 -33.32 -14.05
N MET A 314 0.42 -32.53 -13.18
CA MET A 314 1.11 -31.61 -12.28
C MET A 314 2.08 -32.37 -11.37
N VAL A 315 1.59 -33.38 -10.64
CA VAL A 315 2.42 -34.17 -9.73
C VAL A 315 3.57 -34.86 -10.46
N ALA A 316 3.34 -35.38 -11.67
CA ALA A 316 4.39 -35.99 -12.48
C ALA A 316 5.49 -34.97 -12.85
N GLU A 317 5.12 -33.76 -13.28
CA GLU A 317 6.06 -32.67 -13.56
C GLU A 317 6.82 -32.25 -12.29
N LEU A 318 6.12 -32.07 -11.16
CA LEU A 318 6.74 -31.68 -9.90
C LEU A 318 7.78 -32.71 -9.41
N ARG A 319 7.49 -34.00 -9.55
CA ARG A 319 8.46 -35.07 -9.27
C ARG A 319 9.66 -35.03 -10.21
N ALA A 320 9.43 -34.79 -11.50
CA ALA A 320 10.51 -34.67 -12.49
C ALA A 320 11.46 -33.50 -12.18
N GLN A 321 10.94 -32.41 -11.61
CA GLN A 321 11.71 -31.24 -11.17
C GLN A 321 12.28 -31.38 -9.75
N GLY A 322 12.07 -32.50 -9.07
CA GLY A 322 12.60 -32.76 -7.73
C GLY A 322 11.93 -31.96 -6.62
N MET A 323 10.66 -31.59 -6.78
CA MET A 323 9.85 -30.96 -5.72
C MET A 323 9.51 -31.99 -4.64
N ALA A 324 9.64 -31.61 -3.37
CA ALA A 324 9.38 -32.50 -2.24
C ALA A 324 7.90 -32.54 -1.83
N GLY A 325 7.16 -31.47 -2.10
CA GLY A 325 5.76 -31.35 -1.71
C GLY A 325 5.06 -30.15 -2.31
N ILE A 326 3.74 -30.12 -2.13
CA ILE A 326 2.86 -29.03 -2.54
C ILE A 326 2.38 -28.32 -1.28
N TYR A 327 2.61 -27.01 -1.20
CA TYR A 327 1.97 -26.09 -0.26
C TYR A 327 0.70 -25.56 -0.94
N LEU A 328 -0.46 -25.84 -0.38
CA LEU A 328 -1.75 -25.45 -0.91
C LEU A 328 -2.42 -24.46 0.05
N ASP A 329 -2.78 -23.29 -0.45
CA ASP A 329 -3.63 -22.34 0.27
C ASP A 329 -5.07 -22.43 -0.26
N LEU A 330 -5.95 -23.02 0.55
CA LEU A 330 -7.35 -23.26 0.22
C LEU A 330 -8.15 -21.95 0.11
N ASP A 331 -7.72 -20.86 0.73
CA ASP A 331 -8.39 -19.56 0.59
C ASP A 331 -8.29 -19.02 -0.86
N GLY A 332 -7.39 -19.59 -1.66
CA GLY A 332 -7.24 -19.31 -3.08
C GLY A 332 -8.33 -19.91 -3.97
N TYR A 333 -9.22 -20.76 -3.42
CA TYR A 333 -10.29 -21.48 -4.11
C TYR A 333 -11.66 -21.11 -3.53
N THR A 334 -12.74 -21.35 -4.28
CA THR A 334 -14.09 -21.19 -3.72
C THR A 334 -14.40 -22.31 -2.71
N GLU A 335 -15.32 -22.07 -1.76
CA GLU A 335 -15.64 -23.06 -0.72
C GLU A 335 -16.06 -24.43 -1.29
N GLU A 336 -16.72 -24.44 -2.45
CA GLU A 336 -17.13 -25.66 -3.15
C GLU A 336 -15.96 -26.41 -3.81
N GLU A 337 -14.88 -25.69 -4.16
CA GLU A 337 -13.70 -26.24 -4.85
C GLU A 337 -12.60 -26.68 -3.88
N GLN A 338 -12.58 -26.19 -2.64
CA GLN A 338 -11.51 -26.46 -1.68
C GLN A 338 -11.28 -27.95 -1.43
N GLN A 339 -12.30 -28.67 -0.99
CA GLN A 339 -12.19 -30.09 -0.68
C GLN A 339 -11.93 -30.95 -1.93
N PRO A 340 -12.64 -30.76 -3.07
CA PRO A 340 -12.32 -31.46 -4.31
C PRO A 340 -10.87 -31.24 -4.78
N THR A 341 -10.36 -30.02 -4.67
CA THR A 341 -8.98 -29.69 -5.09
C THR A 341 -7.96 -30.39 -4.20
N LEU A 342 -8.15 -30.34 -2.87
CA LEU A 342 -7.29 -31.03 -1.93
C LEU A 342 -7.28 -32.54 -2.20
N GLN A 343 -8.46 -33.16 -2.33
CA GLN A 343 -8.55 -34.61 -2.56
C GLN A 343 -7.90 -35.02 -3.88
N ALA A 344 -8.14 -34.27 -4.96
CA ALA A 344 -7.56 -34.59 -6.26
C ALA A 344 -6.02 -34.51 -6.24
N LEU A 345 -5.44 -33.58 -5.47
CA LEU A 345 -3.99 -33.50 -5.30
C LEU A 345 -3.44 -34.62 -4.41
N ILE A 346 -4.16 -35.05 -3.38
CA ILE A 346 -3.80 -36.21 -2.53
C ILE A 346 -3.80 -37.48 -3.38
N ASP A 347 -4.88 -37.71 -4.13
CA ASP A 347 -5.03 -38.89 -5.01
C ASP A 347 -3.91 -38.93 -6.07
N ALA A 348 -3.61 -37.78 -6.69
CA ALA A 348 -2.53 -37.66 -7.66
C ALA A 348 -1.13 -37.83 -7.05
N ALA A 349 -0.91 -37.33 -5.83
CA ALA A 349 0.31 -37.54 -5.06
C ALA A 349 0.46 -39.01 -4.65
N GLY A 350 -0.65 -39.75 -4.49
CA GLY A 350 -0.63 -41.13 -4.03
C GLY A 350 -0.11 -41.25 -2.60
N CYS A 351 -0.30 -40.22 -1.77
CA CYS A 351 -0.06 -40.25 -0.33
C CYS A 351 -1.37 -40.53 0.42
N ASP A 352 -1.28 -41.05 1.64
CA ASP A 352 -2.46 -41.23 2.48
C ASP A 352 -2.92 -39.86 3.03
N GLU A 353 -4.21 -39.68 3.29
CA GLU A 353 -4.74 -38.44 3.90
C GLU A 353 -4.05 -38.12 5.24
N SER A 354 -3.58 -39.14 5.98
CA SER A 354 -2.84 -38.97 7.23
C SER A 354 -1.43 -38.39 7.07
N ASP A 355 -0.88 -38.40 5.85
CA ASP A 355 0.43 -37.85 5.55
C ASP A 355 0.36 -36.34 5.21
N VAL A 356 -0.84 -35.82 5.00
CA VAL A 356 -1.08 -34.40 4.72
C VAL A 356 -1.02 -33.61 6.02
N ILE A 357 -0.16 -32.59 6.05
CA ILE A 357 -0.08 -31.67 7.18
C ILE A 357 -1.06 -30.53 6.92
N ILE A 358 -1.96 -30.25 7.85
CA ILE A 358 -2.96 -29.19 7.74
C ILE A 358 -2.71 -28.22 8.89
N SER A 359 -2.64 -26.92 8.59
CA SER A 359 -2.49 -25.90 9.63
C SER A 359 -3.69 -25.90 10.58
N GLU A 360 -3.49 -25.43 11.82
CA GLU A 360 -4.58 -25.36 12.81
C GLU A 360 -5.79 -24.55 12.31
N GLY A 361 -5.54 -23.51 11.50
CA GLY A 361 -6.57 -22.70 10.85
C GLY A 361 -7.34 -23.42 9.73
N GLY A 362 -6.86 -24.59 9.28
CA GLY A 362 -7.53 -25.44 8.29
C GLY A 362 -7.45 -24.96 6.84
N THR A 363 -6.74 -23.87 6.57
CA THR A 363 -6.65 -23.27 5.23
C THR A 363 -5.35 -23.59 4.50
N LEU A 364 -4.27 -23.90 5.23
CA LEU A 364 -2.99 -24.25 4.63
C LEU A 364 -2.79 -25.76 4.72
N CYS A 365 -2.41 -26.37 3.60
CA CYS A 365 -2.14 -27.79 3.52
C CYS A 365 -0.77 -28.02 2.90
N TYR A 366 -0.05 -29.02 3.40
CA TYR A 366 1.16 -29.54 2.78
C TYR A 366 0.95 -30.99 2.39
N ILE A 367 1.12 -31.26 1.09
CA ILE A 367 0.92 -32.58 0.48
C ILE A 367 2.31 -33.10 0.07
N PRO A 368 2.83 -34.16 0.72
CA PRO A 368 4.14 -34.71 0.37
C PRO A 368 4.07 -35.46 -0.97
N LEU A 369 5.08 -35.28 -1.84
CA LEU A 369 5.15 -35.99 -3.13
C LEU A 369 5.97 -37.29 -3.09
N GLY A 370 6.56 -37.61 -1.93
CA GLY A 370 7.50 -38.71 -1.75
C GLY A 370 8.84 -38.45 -2.46
N LYS A 371 9.91 -39.12 -2.03
CA LYS A 371 11.16 -39.14 -2.81
C LYS A 371 10.94 -40.09 -3.99
N GLY A 372 10.93 -39.54 -5.20
CA GLY A 372 10.93 -40.31 -6.45
C GLY A 372 12.13 -41.23 -6.59
#